data_AF-A0A7V3I4E0-F1
#
_entry.id   AF-A0A7V3I4E0-F1
#
_cell.length_a   1.000
_cell.length_b   1.000
_cell.length_c   1.000
_cell.angle_alpha   90.00
_cell.angle_beta   90.00
_cell.angle_gamma   90.00
#
_symmetry.space_group_name_H-M   'P 1'
#
loop_
_entity.id
_entity.type
_entity.pdbx_description
1 polymer ?
#
loop_
_entity_poly.entity_id
_entity_poly.type
_entity_poly.pdbx_seq_one_letter_code
_entity_poly.pdbx_strand_id
1 'polypeptide(L)' 'MEARSHVIVVQKYGGSSVATTEKIAAVAKRVADRAKQARMVVVVSAMGDTTDELISMAKQ' A
#
# COMPACT_ATOMS: atom_id res chain seq x y z
N MET A 1 28.44 10.25 16.03
CA MET A 1 27.31 9.32 15.79
C MET A 1 26.94 9.46 14.33
N GLU A 2 27.46 8.58 13.47
CA GLU A 2 27.10 8.59 12.05
C GLU A 2 25.63 8.20 11.91
N ALA A 3 24.82 9.09 11.37
CA ALA A 3 23.46 8.77 10.99
C ALA A 3 23.55 7.70 9.89
N ARG A 4 23.35 6.43 10.27
CA ARG A 4 23.26 5.34 9.30
C ARG A 4 22.09 5.64 8.37
N SER A 5 22.39 6.15 7.18
CA SER A 5 21.44 6.37 6.10
C SER A 5 20.94 5.02 5.61
N HIS A 6 20.00 4.43 6.34
CA HIS A 6 19.30 3.24 5.87
C HIS A 6 18.41 3.69 4.72
N VAL A 7 18.56 3.03 3.56
CA VAL A 7 17.67 3.26 2.43
C VAL A 7 16.25 2.89 2.86
N ILE A 8 15.40 3.90 2.97
CA ILE A 8 13.96 3.74 3.19
C ILE A 8 13.29 3.80 1.83
N VAL A 9 12.54 2.75 1.49
CA VAL A 9 11.78 2.66 0.24
C VAL A 9 10.31 2.80 0.56
N VAL A 10 9.65 3.75 -0.11
CA VAL A 10 8.20 3.93 -0.03
C VAL A 10 7.55 3.26 -1.25
N GLN A 11 6.59 2.37 -1.02
CA GLN A 11 5.76 1.78 -2.08
C GLN A 11 4.30 2.14 -1.85
N LYS A 12 3.70 2.84 -2.82
CA LYS A 12 2.28 3.20 -2.80
C LYS A 12 1.47 2.28 -3.70
N TYR A 13 0.34 1.82 -3.21
CA TYR A 13 -0.64 1.02 -3.95
C TYR A 13 -1.99 1.74 -4.00
N GLY A 14 -2.55 1.92 -5.21
CA GLY A 14 -3.89 2.49 -5.39
C GLY A 14 -5.00 1.47 -5.16
N GLY A 15 -6.25 1.93 -5.09
CA GLY A 15 -7.40 1.06 -4.75
C GLY A 15 -7.58 -0.12 -5.70
N SER A 16 -7.32 0.05 -6.99
CA SER A 16 -7.33 -1.03 -7.98
C SER A 16 -6.31 -2.15 -7.71
N SER A 17 -5.18 -1.82 -7.07
CA SER A 17 -4.11 -2.74 -6.68
C SER A 17 -4.41 -3.50 -5.38
N VAL A 18 -5.42 -3.08 -4.64
CA VAL A 18 -5.87 -3.68 -3.38
C VAL A 18 -7.37 -4.02 -3.39
N ALA A 19 -7.97 -4.10 -4.59
CA ALA A 19 -9.42 -4.27 -4.75
C ALA A 19 -9.96 -5.64 -4.30
N THR A 20 -9.11 -6.66 -4.23
CA THR A 20 -9.49 -8.01 -3.77
C THR A 20 -8.43 -8.58 -2.84
N THR A 21 -8.79 -9.60 -2.07
CA THR A 21 -7.89 -10.35 -1.19
C THR A 21 -6.69 -10.94 -1.92
N GLU A 22 -6.88 -11.43 -3.15
CA GLU A 22 -5.84 -12.02 -3.99
C GLU A 22 -4.83 -10.94 -4.42
N LYS A 23 -5.33 -9.75 -4.79
CA LYS A 23 -4.48 -8.60 -5.13
C LYS A 23 -3.69 -8.11 -3.92
N ILE A 24 -4.31 -8.08 -2.74
CA ILE A 24 -3.63 -7.74 -1.48
C ILE A 24 -2.53 -8.76 -1.18
N ALA A 25 -2.80 -10.06 -1.31
CA ALA A 25 -1.78 -11.11 -1.13
C ALA A 25 -0.61 -10.95 -2.11
N ALA A 26 -0.88 -10.61 -3.38
CA ALA A 26 0.14 -10.33 -4.38
C ALA A 26 0.95 -9.06 -4.07
N VAL A 27 0.34 -8.01 -3.51
CA VAL A 27 1.05 -6.82 -2.99
C VAL A 27 1.94 -7.22 -1.81
N ALA A 28 1.41 -7.94 -0.82
CA ALA A 28 2.14 -8.36 0.38
C ALA A 28 3.38 -9.19 0.02
N LYS A 29 3.27 -10.13 -0.92
CA LYS A 29 4.41 -10.92 -1.42
C LYS A 29 5.51 -10.01 -1.99
N ARG A 30 5.15 -9.04 -2.84
CA ARG A 30 6.11 -8.08 -3.44
C ARG A 30 6.79 -7.21 -2.38
N VAL A 31 6.04 -6.73 -1.39
CA VAL A 31 6.57 -5.95 -0.27
C VAL A 31 7.55 -6.78 0.56
N ALA A 32 7.17 -8.02 0.91
CA ALA A 32 8.01 -8.92 1.70
C ALA A 32 9.34 -9.24 0.99
N ASP A 33 9.30 -9.45 -0.32
CA ASP A 33 10.52 -9.65 -1.12
C ASP A 33 11.41 -8.41 -1.14
N ARG A 34 10.83 -7.20 -1.23
CA ARG A 34 11.62 -5.95 -1.18
C ARG A 34 12.17 -5.65 0.22
N ALA A 35 11.44 -6.00 1.26
CA ALA A 35 11.84 -5.80 2.65
C ALA A 35 13.11 -6.57 3.05
N LYS A 36 13.47 -7.62 2.28
CA LYS A 36 14.75 -8.34 2.44
C LYS A 36 15.97 -7.46 2.15
N GLN A 37 15.80 -6.34 1.44
CA GLN A 37 16.91 -5.50 0.94
C GLN A 37 16.85 -4.05 1.43
N ALA A 38 15.70 -3.59 1.94
CA ALA A 38 15.50 -2.19 2.35
C ALA A 38 14.46 -2.08 3.47
N ARG A 39 14.50 -0.95 4.19
CA ARG A 39 13.43 -0.62 5.14
C ARG A 39 12.23 -0.11 4.35
N MET A 40 11.08 -0.76 4.52
CA MET A 40 9.88 -0.47 3.73
C MET A 40 8.90 0.42 4.49
N VAL A 41 8.31 1.38 3.77
CA VAL A 41 7.07 2.06 4.15
C VAL A 41 6.05 1.76 3.05
N VAL A 42 4.89 1.23 3.43
CA VAL A 42 3.83 0.89 2.49
C VAL A 42 2.65 1.81 2.72
N VAL A 43 2.19 2.46 1.65
CA VAL A 43 1.02 3.35 1.68
C VAL A 43 -0.06 2.74 0.80
N VAL A 44 -1.26 2.55 1.33
CA VAL A 44 -2.38 1.97 0.61
C VAL A 44 -3.55 2.95 0.55
N SER A 45 -4.24 2.98 -0.59
CA SER A 45 -5.57 3.59 -0.70
C SER A 45 -6.65 2.64 -0.17
N ALA A 46 -7.89 3.11 -0.03
CA ALA A 46 -9.05 2.24 0.20
C ALA A 46 -9.21 1.21 -0.94
N MET A 47 -9.88 0.09 -0.64
CA MET A 47 -10.07 -1.01 -1.59
C MET A 47 -10.99 -0.59 -2.75
N GLY A 48 -10.58 -0.87 -4.00
CA GLY A 48 -11.44 -0.63 -5.17
C GLY A 48 -12.01 0.80 -5.21
N ASP A 49 -13.33 0.88 -5.35
CA ASP A 49 -14.09 2.13 -5.46
C ASP A 49 -14.72 2.56 -4.11
N THR A 50 -14.31 1.95 -2.99
CA THR A 50 -14.92 2.19 -1.66
C THR A 50 -14.93 3.67 -1.26
N THR A 51 -13.91 4.45 -1.63
CA THR A 51 -13.93 5.90 -1.35
C THR A 51 -15.10 6.60 -2.06
N ASP A 52 -15.37 6.25 -3.32
CA ASP A 52 -16.44 6.85 -4.09
C ASP A 52 -17.82 6.41 -3.56
N GLU A 53 -17.94 5.15 -3.11
CA GLU A 53 -19.13 4.65 -2.41
C GLU A 53 -19.43 5.45 -1.15
N LEU A 54 -18.42 5.68 -0.29
CA LEU A 54 -18.56 6.48 0.93
C LEU A 54 -18.95 7.94 0.62
N ILE A 55 -18.36 8.54 -0.42
CA ILE A 55 -18.72 9.90 -0.86
C ILE A 55 -20.18 9.93 -1.35
N SER A 56 -20.63 8.90 -2.05
CA SER A 56 -22.02 8.79 -2.51
C SER A 56 -22.99 8.71 -1.32
N MET A 57 -22.67 7.90 -0.30
CA MET A 57 -23.48 7.79 0.92
C MET A 57 -23.58 9.10 1.69
N ALA A 58 -22.50 9.87 1.77
CA ALA A 58 -22.48 11.15 2.49
C ALA A 58 -23.28 12.27 1.78
N LYS A 59 -23.66 12.07 0.51
CA LYS A 59 -24.45 13.01 -0.29
C LYS A 59 -25.95 12.71 -0.32
N GLN A 60 -26.38 11.66 0.38
CA GLN A 60 -27.80 11.35 0.62
C GLN A 60 -28.33 12.17 1.79
#